data_AF-A0A6V7R399-F1
#
_entry.id   AF-A0A6V7R399-F1
#
_cell.length_a   1.000
_cell.length_b   1.000
_cell.length_c   1.000
_cell.angle_alpha   90.00
_cell.angle_beta   90.00
_cell.angle_gamma   90.00
#
_symmetry.space_group_name_H-M   'P 1'
#
loop_
_entity.id
_entity.type
_entity.pdbx_description
1 polymer ?
#
loop_
_entity_poly.entity_id
_entity_poly.type
_entity_poly.pdbx_seq_one_letter_code
_entity_poly.pdbx_strand_id
1 'polypeptide(L)'
;MSKEKVKKPFYKRLWFLVPTLFIGIILLSNLIGGVDEDLEEEPEANISNDSKSKTTADTEPDTDLDNEEESSLSDDLTTEVSADEKTEDITEEKEVEVDNSSEVDFIAETYITTMPFSKSGLIDQLEFEGYSTEEATNVVEKLDVDWMEQAKLKAQDYLETMPFSKDGLIEQLVFEGFSEEEANYGATQVEDAENSNSSKTGETMSQANAVKQAESYLKSMPFSKSGLVDQLVFEGYPAEDASYAVDQIEVDWKEQAKLKAIDYLDTMPFSRVELIDQLVFEGFSVEEATYGVDQTDL
;
A
#
# COMPACT_ATOMS: atom_id res chain seq x y z
N MET A 1 30.52 -19.14 -12.44
CA MET A 1 30.01 -17.96 -11.71
C MET A 1 28.58 -17.74 -12.16
N SER A 2 27.62 -18.27 -11.40
CA SER A 2 26.20 -18.04 -11.66
C SER A 2 25.86 -16.64 -11.17
N LYS A 3 25.29 -15.81 -12.04
CA LYS A 3 24.78 -14.49 -11.65
C LYS A 3 23.59 -14.72 -10.72
N GLU A 4 23.75 -14.31 -9.47
CA GLU A 4 22.68 -14.27 -8.49
C GLU A 4 21.61 -13.30 -8.98
N LYS A 5 20.36 -13.78 -9.09
CA LYS A 5 19.24 -12.94 -9.53
C LYS A 5 18.79 -12.10 -8.33
N VAL A 6 19.09 -10.81 -8.37
CA VAL A 6 18.54 -9.84 -7.41
C VAL A 6 17.02 -9.85 -7.56
N LYS A 7 16.31 -10.27 -6.51
CA LYS A 7 14.84 -10.21 -6.46
C LYS A 7 14.43 -8.73 -6.53
N LYS A 8 13.49 -8.40 -7.42
CA LYS A 8 12.96 -7.03 -7.50
C LYS A 8 12.12 -6.75 -6.25
N PRO A 9 12.24 -5.57 -5.63
CA PRO A 9 11.45 -5.23 -4.46
C PRO A 9 9.96 -5.20 -4.80
N PHE A 10 9.12 -5.66 -3.88
CA PHE A 10 7.70 -5.89 -4.16
C PHE A 10 6.92 -4.59 -4.42
N TYR A 11 7.35 -3.45 -3.85
CA TYR A 11 6.68 -2.13 -3.95
C TYR A 11 6.64 -1.55 -5.37
N LYS A 12 7.37 -2.15 -6.32
CA LYS A 12 7.27 -1.82 -7.76
C LYS A 12 6.11 -2.54 -8.46
N ARG A 13 5.27 -3.28 -7.74
CA ARG A 13 4.10 -3.98 -8.27
C ARG A 13 2.85 -3.14 -8.04
N LEU A 14 2.09 -2.92 -9.12
CA LEU A 14 0.99 -1.95 -9.23
C LEU A 14 -0.12 -2.10 -8.17
N TRP A 15 -0.23 -3.26 -7.51
CA TRP A 15 -1.24 -3.53 -6.48
C TRP A 15 -0.89 -2.99 -5.08
N PHE A 16 0.38 -2.66 -4.80
CA PHE A 16 0.80 -2.22 -3.46
C PHE A 16 0.60 -0.71 -3.19
N LEU A 17 0.38 0.11 -4.22
CA LEU A 17 0.27 1.58 -4.09
C LEU A 17 -1.14 2.08 -3.76
N VAL A 18 -2.15 1.21 -3.82
CA VAL A 18 -3.56 1.62 -3.68
C VAL A 18 -3.98 1.88 -2.21
N PRO A 19 -3.48 1.16 -1.18
CA PRO A 19 -3.91 1.43 0.20
C PRO A 19 -3.04 2.45 0.95
N THR A 20 -1.75 2.60 0.61
CA THR A 20 -0.79 3.37 1.43
C THR A 20 -0.94 4.89 1.31
N LEU A 21 -1.53 5.40 0.23
CA LEU A 21 -1.75 6.84 0.05
C LEU A 21 -2.91 7.40 0.90
N PHE A 22 -3.80 6.56 1.43
CA PHE A 22 -5.01 7.00 2.13
C PHE A 22 -4.88 7.14 3.65
N ILE A 23 -3.85 6.58 4.28
CA ILE A 23 -3.72 6.59 5.75
C ILE A 23 -3.10 7.90 6.26
N GLY A 24 -2.26 8.57 5.46
CA GLY A 24 -1.62 9.85 5.83
C GLY A 24 -2.53 11.09 5.78
N ILE A 25 -3.73 11.00 5.20
CA ILE A 25 -4.59 12.17 4.93
C ILE A 25 -5.74 12.33 5.97
N ILE A 26 -6.03 11.33 6.81
CA ILE A 26 -7.25 11.34 7.64
C ILE A 26 -7.05 11.90 9.07
N LEU A 27 -5.83 12.15 9.54
CA LEU A 27 -5.59 12.58 10.94
C LEU A 27 -5.39 14.10 11.17
N LEU A 28 -5.57 14.95 10.16
CA LEU A 28 -5.43 16.42 10.31
C LEU A 28 -6.71 17.24 10.12
N SER A 29 -7.86 16.60 9.92
CA SER A 29 -9.15 17.29 9.69
C SER A 29 -10.09 17.27 10.89
N ASN A 30 -9.61 17.55 12.10
CA ASN A 30 -10.50 17.80 13.25
C ASN A 30 -9.92 18.83 14.22
N LEU A 31 -9.70 20.05 13.72
CA LEU A 31 -9.80 21.25 14.56
C LEU A 31 -10.10 22.47 13.69
N ILE A 32 -11.37 22.72 13.38
CA ILE A 32 -12.01 24.05 13.27
C ILE A 32 -13.51 23.85 12.96
N GLY A 33 -14.35 24.34 13.87
CA GLY A 33 -15.61 25.04 13.59
C GLY A 33 -16.73 24.30 12.86
N GLY A 34 -17.75 23.89 13.62
CA GLY A 34 -18.97 23.31 13.08
C GLY A 34 -19.83 24.26 12.23
N VAL A 35 -20.53 23.65 11.29
CA VAL A 35 -21.81 24.09 10.71
C VAL A 35 -22.58 22.81 10.40
N ASP A 36 -23.76 22.67 11.02
CA ASP A 36 -24.77 21.69 10.62
C ASP A 36 -25.23 22.04 9.20
N GLU A 37 -25.15 21.10 8.25
CA GLU A 37 -25.97 21.18 7.04
C GLU A 37 -26.30 19.77 6.52
N ASP A 38 -27.61 19.53 6.44
CA ASP A 38 -28.28 18.30 6.08
C ASP A 38 -27.84 17.74 4.73
N LEU A 39 -27.46 16.46 4.68
CA LEU A 39 -27.29 15.72 3.43
C LEU A 39 -28.61 15.03 3.08
N GLU A 40 -29.39 15.67 2.21
CA GLU A 40 -30.54 15.07 1.54
C GLU A 40 -30.06 13.99 0.53
N GLU A 41 -30.62 12.79 0.65
CA GLU A 41 -30.51 11.71 -0.34
C GLU A 41 -31.29 12.07 -1.61
N GLU A 42 -30.66 11.92 -2.78
CA GLU A 42 -31.36 11.90 -4.08
C GLU A 42 -31.17 10.54 -4.78
N PRO A 43 -32.19 10.06 -5.53
CA PRO A 43 -32.48 8.63 -5.67
C PRO A 43 -31.94 7.96 -6.94
N GLU A 44 -31.94 6.62 -6.87
CA GLU A 44 -31.63 5.65 -7.92
C GLU A 44 -32.41 5.86 -9.23
N ALA A 45 -31.69 5.75 -10.36
CA ALA A 45 -32.30 5.59 -11.69
C ALA A 45 -32.25 4.12 -12.12
N ASN A 46 -33.41 3.47 -11.93
CA ASN A 46 -33.78 2.17 -12.47
C ASN A 46 -34.07 2.27 -13.98
N ILE A 47 -33.39 1.47 -14.81
CA ILE A 47 -33.88 1.13 -16.15
C ILE A 47 -33.95 -0.38 -16.26
N SER A 48 -35.20 -0.86 -16.27
CA SER A 48 -35.57 -2.24 -16.54
C SER A 48 -36.24 -2.36 -17.91
N ASN A 49 -36.10 -3.57 -18.47
CA ASN A 49 -36.81 -4.23 -19.57
C ASN A 49 -36.33 -3.98 -21.00
N ASP A 50 -36.35 -4.96 -21.90
CA ASP A 50 -36.47 -6.43 -21.86
C ASP A 50 -36.34 -6.90 -23.33
N SER A 51 -35.96 -8.16 -23.51
CA SER A 51 -36.32 -9.08 -24.60
C SER A 51 -35.53 -9.12 -25.92
N LYS A 52 -34.60 -10.10 -25.95
CA LYS A 52 -34.74 -11.39 -26.67
C LYS A 52 -34.80 -11.39 -28.20
N SER A 53 -33.77 -11.96 -28.85
CA SER A 53 -33.87 -13.26 -29.58
C SER A 53 -32.74 -13.52 -30.61
N LYS A 54 -31.88 -14.51 -30.30
CA LYS A 54 -31.55 -15.73 -31.10
C LYS A 54 -30.71 -15.67 -32.40
N THR A 55 -29.45 -16.14 -32.28
CA THR A 55 -28.73 -17.23 -33.02
C THR A 55 -28.55 -17.17 -34.56
N THR A 56 -27.29 -17.16 -35.07
CA THR A 56 -26.51 -18.31 -35.62
C THR A 56 -25.25 -17.90 -36.41
N ALA A 57 -24.13 -18.54 -36.06
CA ALA A 57 -23.08 -19.17 -36.90
C ALA A 57 -22.06 -18.36 -37.73
N ASP A 58 -20.79 -18.64 -37.39
CA ASP A 58 -19.57 -18.87 -38.22
C ASP A 58 -19.20 -17.93 -39.37
N THR A 59 -17.98 -17.38 -39.32
CA THR A 59 -16.83 -17.70 -40.23
C THR A 59 -15.78 -16.58 -40.16
N GLU A 60 -14.58 -16.91 -39.67
CA GLU A 60 -13.28 -16.29 -40.03
C GLU A 60 -12.70 -17.03 -41.28
N PRO A 61 -11.68 -16.54 -42.03
CA PRO A 61 -10.69 -15.51 -41.67
C PRO A 61 -10.26 -14.54 -42.82
N ASP A 62 -9.25 -13.71 -42.47
CA ASP A 62 -8.23 -13.04 -43.29
C ASP A 62 -8.60 -11.77 -44.08
N THR A 63 -8.02 -10.62 -43.70
CA THR A 63 -6.72 -10.16 -44.26
C THR A 63 -6.30 -8.80 -43.69
N ASP A 64 -4.99 -8.68 -43.51
CA ASP A 64 -4.16 -7.49 -43.24
C ASP A 64 -4.66 -6.18 -43.83
N LEU A 65 -4.45 -5.06 -43.12
CA LEU A 65 -3.86 -3.84 -43.68
C LEU A 65 -3.37 -2.92 -42.54
N ASP A 66 -2.06 -2.68 -42.54
CA ASP A 66 -1.36 -1.60 -41.86
C ASP A 66 -2.02 -0.23 -42.13
N ASN A 67 -2.09 0.64 -41.12
CA ASN A 67 -1.65 2.02 -41.30
C ASN A 67 -1.35 2.72 -39.96
N GLU A 68 -0.18 3.35 -39.93
CA GLU A 68 0.26 4.31 -38.93
C GLU A 68 -0.62 5.57 -38.96
N GLU A 69 -0.74 6.26 -37.83
CA GLU A 69 -0.37 7.69 -37.74
C GLU A 69 -0.32 8.15 -36.27
N GLU A 70 0.86 8.58 -35.85
CA GLU A 70 1.06 9.53 -34.76
C GLU A 70 0.59 10.93 -35.20
N SER A 71 0.08 11.74 -34.27
CA SER A 71 -0.01 13.19 -34.44
C SER A 71 0.18 13.91 -33.11
N SER A 72 1.42 14.34 -32.87
CA SER A 72 1.81 15.40 -31.95
C SER A 72 1.38 16.77 -32.49
N LEU A 73 0.82 17.64 -31.66
CA LEU A 73 0.62 19.07 -31.99
C LEU A 73 1.23 19.96 -30.89
N SER A 74 2.24 20.73 -31.29
CA SER A 74 2.79 21.88 -30.58
C SER A 74 3.01 22.99 -31.60
N ASP A 75 2.39 24.15 -31.41
CA ASP A 75 2.66 25.42 -32.10
C ASP A 75 2.49 26.50 -31.01
N ASP A 76 3.55 27.03 -30.40
CA ASP A 76 4.40 28.15 -30.83
C ASP A 76 3.64 29.34 -31.44
N LEU A 77 3.65 30.46 -30.71
CA LEU A 77 3.41 31.79 -31.26
C LEU A 77 4.13 32.82 -30.40
N THR A 78 5.32 33.20 -30.87
CA THR A 78 5.94 34.50 -30.59
C THR A 78 5.85 35.35 -31.86
N THR A 79 5.51 36.63 -31.74
CA THR A 79 6.36 37.77 -32.13
C THR A 79 5.62 39.12 -31.93
N GLU A 80 6.31 39.97 -31.19
CA GLU A 80 6.29 41.41 -30.92
C GLU A 80 5.53 42.40 -31.81
N VAL A 81 5.01 43.47 -31.16
CA VAL A 81 5.24 44.88 -31.59
C VAL A 81 5.41 45.83 -30.37
N SER A 82 6.55 46.53 -30.40
CA SER A 82 7.11 47.69 -29.65
C SER A 82 6.18 48.91 -29.49
N ALA A 83 5.99 49.50 -28.29
CA ALA A 83 6.65 50.68 -27.66
C ALA A 83 5.77 51.96 -27.62
N ASP A 84 5.51 52.53 -26.44
CA ASP A 84 6.30 53.64 -25.85
C ASP A 84 5.71 54.13 -24.49
N GLU A 85 6.62 54.53 -23.60
CA GLU A 85 6.55 55.43 -22.42
C GLU A 85 5.44 55.29 -21.35
N LYS A 86 5.83 54.97 -20.10
CA LYS A 86 6.24 55.99 -19.09
C LYS A 86 6.44 55.36 -17.71
N THR A 87 7.59 55.70 -17.13
CA THR A 87 8.09 55.47 -15.77
C THR A 87 7.08 55.74 -14.65
N GLU A 88 6.89 54.76 -13.75
CA GLU A 88 6.73 55.00 -12.31
C GLU A 88 7.59 54.02 -11.50
N ASP A 89 8.24 54.62 -10.52
CA ASP A 89 9.15 54.09 -9.52
C ASP A 89 8.42 53.10 -8.61
N ILE A 90 8.74 51.80 -8.74
CA ILE A 90 8.32 50.78 -7.76
C ILE A 90 9.56 50.49 -6.91
N THR A 91 9.50 51.04 -5.72
CA THR A 91 10.30 50.71 -4.55
C THR A 91 10.62 49.21 -4.48
N GLU A 92 11.92 48.90 -4.48
CA GLU A 92 12.47 47.65 -3.93
C GLU A 92 11.95 47.52 -2.48
N GLU A 93 10.86 46.77 -2.32
CA GLU A 93 10.51 46.19 -1.03
C GLU A 93 11.58 45.14 -0.75
N LYS A 94 12.57 45.57 0.04
CA LYS A 94 13.51 44.68 0.69
C LYS A 94 12.69 43.69 1.51
N GLU A 95 12.57 42.46 1.00
CA GLU A 95 12.06 41.31 1.74
C GLU A 95 12.76 41.30 3.10
N VAL A 96 11.95 41.46 4.15
CA VAL A 96 12.43 41.30 5.52
C VAL A 96 12.61 39.80 5.68
N GLU A 97 13.85 39.31 5.61
CA GLU A 97 14.24 38.01 6.17
C GLU A 97 13.83 38.04 7.65
N VAL A 98 12.64 37.51 7.93
CA VAL A 98 12.26 37.12 9.29
C VAL A 98 13.14 35.91 9.60
N ASP A 99 13.87 35.98 10.70
CA ASP A 99 14.71 34.89 11.21
C ASP A 99 13.80 33.73 11.65
N ASN A 100 13.27 33.00 10.68
CA ASN A 100 12.40 31.84 10.85
C ASN A 100 13.17 30.61 11.33
N SER A 101 14.50 30.68 11.44
CA SER A 101 15.35 29.57 11.90
C SER A 101 14.84 28.99 13.22
N SER A 102 14.43 29.85 14.16
CA SER A 102 13.94 29.41 15.47
C SER A 102 12.58 28.70 15.45
N GLU A 103 11.76 28.93 14.42
CA GLU A 103 10.46 28.30 14.26
C GLU A 103 10.60 26.89 13.67
N VAL A 104 11.40 26.75 12.60
CA VAL A 104 11.66 25.46 11.96
C VAL A 104 12.38 24.50 12.91
N ASP A 105 13.34 25.03 13.70
CA ASP A 105 14.03 24.27 14.75
C ASP A 105 13.02 23.67 15.75
N PHE A 106 12.09 24.50 16.26
CA PHE A 106 11.08 24.08 17.22
C PHE A 106 10.10 23.03 16.64
N ILE A 107 9.70 23.20 15.37
CA ILE A 107 8.79 22.27 14.70
C ILE A 107 9.48 20.92 14.45
N ALA A 108 10.72 20.92 13.99
CA ALA A 108 11.49 19.70 13.78
C ALA A 108 11.68 18.91 15.09
N GLU A 109 12.01 19.61 16.19
CA GLU A 109 12.08 19.01 17.53
C GLU A 109 10.72 18.46 18.00
N THR A 110 9.63 19.18 17.72
CA THR A 110 8.28 18.74 18.08
C THR A 110 7.91 17.46 17.33
N TYR A 111 8.21 17.37 16.04
CA TYR A 111 7.93 16.17 15.25
C TYR A 111 8.68 14.95 15.77
N ILE A 112 10.00 15.04 15.88
CA ILE A 112 10.83 13.89 16.25
C ILE A 112 10.57 13.39 17.68
N THR A 113 10.01 14.24 18.54
CA THR A 113 9.62 13.85 19.92
C THR A 113 8.19 13.32 20.02
N THR A 114 7.32 13.62 19.05
CA THR A 114 5.92 13.20 19.06
C THR A 114 5.68 11.96 18.21
N MET A 115 6.38 11.82 17.09
CA MET A 115 6.25 10.70 16.15
C MET A 115 7.62 10.28 15.62
N PRO A 116 7.87 8.98 15.41
CA PRO A 116 9.13 8.54 14.86
C PRO A 116 9.26 8.88 13.38
N PHE A 117 10.40 9.47 13.00
CA PHE A 117 10.74 9.82 11.63
C PHE A 117 12.11 9.31 11.22
N SER A 118 12.26 8.99 9.94
CA SER A 118 13.58 8.91 9.32
C SER A 118 14.14 10.31 9.12
N LYS A 119 15.47 10.43 8.94
CA LYS A 119 16.09 11.73 8.66
C LYS A 119 15.52 12.38 7.41
N SER A 120 15.40 11.63 6.31
CA SER A 120 14.83 12.16 5.06
C SER A 120 13.34 12.39 5.18
N GLY A 121 12.60 11.53 5.88
CA GLY A 121 11.16 11.71 6.09
C GLY A 121 10.83 12.96 6.90
N LEU A 122 11.65 13.33 7.89
CA LEU A 122 11.49 14.60 8.59
C LEU A 122 11.79 15.80 7.69
N ILE A 123 12.80 15.70 6.81
CA ILE A 123 13.08 16.74 5.80
C ILE A 123 11.88 16.90 4.86
N ASP A 124 11.38 15.79 4.29
CA ASP A 124 10.24 15.79 3.38
C ASP A 124 8.98 16.38 4.04
N GLN A 125 8.76 16.09 5.33
CA GLN A 125 7.64 16.66 6.10
C GLN A 125 7.76 18.18 6.25
N LEU A 126 8.95 18.69 6.54
CA LEU A 126 9.18 20.13 6.62
C LEU A 126 9.04 20.82 5.25
N GLU A 127 9.51 20.18 4.18
CA GLU A 127 9.30 20.68 2.82
C GLU A 127 7.81 20.74 2.46
N PHE A 128 7.03 19.73 2.85
CA PHE A 128 5.59 19.72 2.68
C PHE A 128 4.89 20.87 3.41
N GLU A 129 5.43 21.30 4.55
CA GLU A 129 4.94 22.47 5.31
C GLU A 129 5.37 23.82 4.73
N GLY A 130 6.17 23.80 3.66
CA GLY A 130 6.55 24.99 2.90
C GLY A 130 7.93 25.54 3.25
N TYR A 131 8.73 24.85 4.07
CA TYR A 131 10.13 25.20 4.28
C TYR A 131 10.96 24.86 3.05
N SER A 132 11.99 25.66 2.76
CA SER A 132 12.90 25.32 1.67
C SER A 132 13.72 24.07 2.00
N THR A 133 14.13 23.31 0.98
CA THR A 133 15.04 22.16 1.13
C THR A 133 16.29 22.52 1.93
N GLU A 134 16.83 23.72 1.71
CA GLU A 134 18.02 24.18 2.41
C GLU A 134 17.75 24.40 3.91
N GLU A 135 16.63 25.06 4.27
CA GLU A 135 16.24 25.25 5.66
C GLU A 135 15.97 23.91 6.35
N ALA A 136 15.14 23.05 5.77
CA ALA A 136 14.80 21.75 6.33
C ALA A 136 16.03 20.87 6.56
N THR A 137 16.93 20.79 5.56
CA THR A 137 18.18 20.03 5.68
C THR A 137 19.07 20.60 6.78
N ASN A 138 19.27 21.92 6.79
CA ASN A 138 20.14 22.59 7.75
C ASN A 138 19.68 22.43 9.20
N VAL A 139 18.37 22.40 9.44
CA VAL A 139 17.78 22.18 10.77
C VAL A 139 17.95 20.73 11.19
N VAL A 140 17.50 19.79 10.36
CA VAL A 140 17.54 18.35 10.67
C VAL A 140 18.97 17.84 10.86
N GLU A 141 19.96 18.39 10.15
CA GLU A 141 21.37 18.04 10.34
C GLU A 141 21.98 18.47 11.67
N LYS A 142 21.41 19.48 12.33
CA LYS A 142 21.90 19.97 13.63
C LYS A 142 21.25 19.26 14.80
N LEU A 143 20.16 18.52 14.57
CA LEU A 143 19.47 17.78 15.62
C LEU A 143 20.37 16.69 16.19
N ASP A 144 20.40 16.59 17.53
CA ASP A 144 21.04 15.50 18.26
C ASP A 144 20.05 14.33 18.41
N VAL A 145 19.84 13.60 17.32
CA VAL A 145 18.85 12.51 17.21
C VAL A 145 19.55 11.18 17.00
N ASP A 146 19.14 10.18 17.77
CA ASP A 146 19.50 8.79 17.54
C ASP A 146 18.55 8.18 16.48
N TRP A 147 18.96 8.26 15.21
CA TRP A 147 18.16 7.76 14.08
C TRP A 147 17.94 6.24 14.10
N MET A 148 18.83 5.48 14.75
CA MET A 148 18.66 4.04 14.96
C MET A 148 17.51 3.78 15.94
N GLU A 149 17.41 4.57 17.02
CA GLU A 149 16.28 4.49 17.95
C GLU A 149 14.97 4.93 17.30
N GLN A 150 14.99 5.95 16.44
CA GLN A 150 13.80 6.35 15.68
C GLN A 150 13.26 5.22 14.79
N ALA A 151 14.13 4.48 14.11
CA ALA A 151 13.73 3.32 13.31
C ALA A 151 13.10 2.21 14.17
N LYS A 152 13.65 1.98 15.37
CA LYS A 152 13.07 1.03 16.33
C LYS A 152 11.69 1.48 16.81
N LEU A 153 11.52 2.74 17.21
CA LEU A 153 10.22 3.26 17.64
C LEU A 153 9.18 3.16 16.52
N LYS A 154 9.56 3.50 15.28
CA LYS A 154 8.68 3.35 14.13
C LYS A 154 8.29 1.89 13.87
N ALA A 155 9.24 0.97 14.00
CA ALA A 155 8.98 -0.46 13.90
C ALA A 155 7.97 -0.94 14.95
N GLN A 156 8.04 -0.41 16.18
CA GLN A 156 7.08 -0.70 17.25
C GLN A 156 5.68 -0.18 16.89
N ASP A 157 5.57 1.09 16.49
CA ASP A 157 4.29 1.70 16.10
C ASP A 157 3.58 0.89 15.00
N TYR A 158 4.36 0.39 14.02
CA TYR A 158 3.82 -0.46 12.96
C TYR A 158 3.28 -1.78 13.50
N LEU A 159 4.04 -2.47 14.34
CA LEU A 159 3.64 -3.77 14.88
C LEU A 159 2.50 -3.70 15.89
N GLU A 160 2.25 -2.53 16.49
CA GLU A 160 1.06 -2.29 17.32
C GLU A 160 -0.23 -2.25 16.50
N THR A 161 -0.15 -1.81 15.24
CA THR A 161 -1.33 -1.59 14.38
C THR A 161 -1.56 -2.70 13.37
N MET A 162 -0.49 -3.27 12.80
CA MET A 162 -0.57 -4.30 11.77
C MET A 162 0.54 -5.35 11.94
N PRO A 163 0.23 -6.64 11.68
CA PRO A 163 1.26 -7.66 11.68
C PRO A 163 2.16 -7.51 10.45
N PHE A 164 3.47 -7.54 10.68
CA PHE A 164 4.47 -7.59 9.60
C PHE A 164 5.35 -8.83 9.76
N SER A 165 5.85 -9.32 8.61
CA SER A 165 7.07 -10.12 8.59
C SER A 165 8.26 -9.22 8.88
N LYS A 166 9.40 -9.80 9.28
CA LYS A 166 10.62 -9.01 9.49
C LYS A 166 11.06 -8.29 8.21
N ASP A 167 11.09 -9.00 7.09
CA ASP A 167 11.47 -8.43 5.80
C ASP A 167 10.49 -7.33 5.35
N GLY A 168 9.19 -7.56 5.51
CA GLY A 168 8.16 -6.57 5.17
C GLY A 168 8.26 -5.31 6.04
N LEU A 169 8.57 -5.46 7.33
CA LEU A 169 8.79 -4.31 8.23
C LEU A 169 10.03 -3.51 7.82
N ILE A 170 11.13 -4.20 7.47
CA ILE A 170 12.34 -3.55 6.97
C ILE A 170 12.04 -2.77 5.67
N GLU A 171 11.33 -3.40 4.73
CA GLU A 171 10.96 -2.77 3.46
C GLU A 171 10.06 -1.54 3.67
N GLN A 172 9.12 -1.61 4.62
CA GLN A 172 8.26 -0.48 4.97
C GLN A 172 9.06 0.69 5.55
N LEU A 173 10.01 0.43 6.46
CA LEU A 173 10.87 1.47 7.04
C LEU A 173 11.78 2.09 5.96
N VAL A 174 12.36 1.27 5.07
CA VAL A 174 13.16 1.79 3.95
C VAL A 174 12.30 2.65 3.02
N PHE A 175 11.05 2.28 2.78
CA PHE A 175 10.12 3.08 1.99
C PHE A 175 9.85 4.44 2.64
N GLU A 176 9.78 4.52 3.97
CA GLU A 176 9.67 5.77 4.73
C GLU A 176 10.98 6.55 4.89
N GLY A 177 12.03 6.16 4.19
CA GLY A 177 13.29 6.91 4.12
C GLY A 177 14.32 6.56 5.20
N PHE A 178 14.08 5.52 6.02
CA PHE A 178 15.15 4.98 6.85
C PHE A 178 16.23 4.34 5.95
N SER A 179 17.49 4.45 6.35
CA SER A 179 18.55 3.68 5.69
C SER A 179 18.35 2.19 5.91
N GLU A 180 18.91 1.35 5.02
CA GLU A 180 18.85 -0.11 5.20
C GLU A 180 19.41 -0.53 6.56
N GLU A 181 20.45 0.13 7.07
CA GLU A 181 21.05 -0.18 8.37
C GLU A 181 20.10 0.13 9.53
N GLU A 182 19.48 1.31 9.51
CA GLU A 182 18.49 1.73 10.51
C GLU A 182 17.25 0.84 10.52
N ALA A 183 16.72 0.52 9.33
CA ALA A 183 15.56 -0.36 9.20
C ALA A 183 15.84 -1.77 9.72
N ASN A 184 17.01 -2.34 9.37
CA ASN A 184 17.43 -3.65 9.88
C ASN A 184 17.63 -3.64 11.40
N TYR A 185 18.23 -2.59 11.93
CA TYR A 185 18.40 -2.41 13.37
C TYR A 185 17.04 -2.34 14.07
N GLY A 186 16.15 -1.45 13.64
CA GLY A 186 14.82 -1.27 14.22
C GLY A 186 14.01 -2.56 14.25
N ALA A 187 13.88 -3.23 13.09
CA ALA A 187 13.13 -4.48 12.99
C ALA A 187 13.72 -5.61 13.86
N THR A 188 15.05 -5.73 13.92
CA THR A 188 15.71 -6.76 14.75
C THR A 188 15.53 -6.49 16.24
N GLN A 189 15.65 -5.23 16.67
CA GLN A 189 15.51 -4.88 18.08
C GLN A 189 14.10 -5.16 18.60
N VAL A 190 13.07 -4.91 17.80
CA VAL A 190 11.68 -5.23 18.18
C VAL A 190 11.47 -6.75 18.22
N GLU A 191 11.98 -7.48 17.24
CA GLU A 191 11.94 -8.95 17.23
C GLU A 191 12.59 -9.57 18.47
N ASP A 192 13.79 -9.12 18.83
CA ASP A 192 14.53 -9.62 19.99
C ASP A 192 13.81 -9.29 21.31
N ALA A 193 13.21 -8.10 21.41
CA ALA A 193 12.43 -7.67 22.56
C ALA A 193 11.16 -8.52 22.74
N GLU A 194 10.40 -8.72 21.66
CA GLU A 194 9.16 -9.51 21.68
C GLU A 194 9.43 -11.00 21.94
N ASN A 195 10.45 -11.57 21.30
CA ASN A 195 10.85 -12.96 21.54
C ASN A 195 11.31 -13.17 22.99
N SER A 196 11.95 -12.17 23.61
CA SER A 196 12.32 -12.22 25.03
C SER A 196 11.09 -12.20 25.96
N ASN A 197 10.05 -11.45 25.58
CA ASN A 197 8.79 -11.36 26.34
C ASN A 197 7.88 -12.60 26.15
N SER A 198 7.94 -13.26 24.99
CA SER A 198 7.11 -14.42 24.62
C SER A 198 7.57 -15.78 25.18
N SER A 199 8.51 -15.80 26.12
CA SER A 199 9.00 -17.03 26.79
C SER A 199 7.88 -17.88 27.45
N LYS A 200 6.67 -17.36 27.62
CA LYS A 200 5.51 -18.06 28.20
C LYS A 200 4.66 -18.85 27.21
N THR A 201 4.56 -18.44 25.94
CA THR A 201 3.73 -19.10 24.92
C THR A 201 4.53 -20.12 24.11
N GLY A 202 5.86 -19.93 24.02
CA GLY A 202 6.73 -20.75 23.18
C GLY A 202 6.62 -20.40 21.69
N GLU A 203 5.88 -19.35 21.35
CA GLU A 203 5.67 -18.83 20.01
C GLU A 203 6.63 -17.65 19.75
N THR A 204 7.22 -17.59 18.56
CA THR A 204 8.06 -16.44 18.16
C THR A 204 7.20 -15.26 17.71
N MET A 205 7.75 -14.04 17.71
CA MET A 205 7.06 -12.86 17.17
C MET A 205 6.65 -13.08 15.70
N SER A 206 7.54 -13.66 14.88
CA SER A 206 7.27 -13.97 13.47
C SER A 206 6.06 -14.90 13.33
N GLN A 207 5.98 -15.95 14.14
CA GLN A 207 4.84 -16.88 14.18
C GLN A 207 3.55 -16.17 14.61
N ALA A 208 3.58 -15.42 15.71
CA ALA A 208 2.42 -14.69 16.22
C ALA A 208 1.89 -13.69 15.18
N ASN A 209 2.79 -12.99 14.48
CA ASN A 209 2.41 -12.05 13.43
C ASN A 209 1.86 -12.77 12.20
N ALA A 210 2.46 -13.90 11.78
CA ALA A 210 1.95 -14.70 10.68
C ALA A 210 0.53 -15.21 10.95
N VAL A 211 0.22 -15.63 12.18
CA VAL A 211 -1.15 -16.02 12.59
C VAL A 211 -2.11 -14.85 12.43
N LYS A 212 -1.79 -13.67 12.99
CA LYS A 212 -2.63 -12.47 12.87
C LYS A 212 -2.84 -12.06 11.41
N GLN A 213 -1.79 -12.14 10.58
CA GLN A 213 -1.88 -11.80 9.16
C GLN A 213 -2.76 -12.81 8.40
N ALA A 214 -2.62 -14.11 8.69
CA ALA A 214 -3.46 -15.16 8.12
C ALA A 214 -4.96 -14.94 8.45
N GLU A 215 -5.27 -14.64 9.71
CA GLU A 215 -6.63 -14.32 10.14
C GLU A 215 -7.17 -13.03 9.49
N SER A 216 -6.31 -12.02 9.34
CA SER A 216 -6.68 -10.78 8.64
C SER A 216 -7.05 -11.05 7.19
N TYR A 217 -6.26 -11.87 6.49
CA TYR A 217 -6.55 -12.25 5.12
C TYR A 217 -7.89 -12.95 4.95
N LEU A 218 -8.16 -13.96 5.78
CA LEU A 218 -9.41 -14.72 5.71
C LEU A 218 -10.65 -13.89 6.05
N LYS A 219 -10.50 -12.74 6.73
CA LYS A 219 -11.60 -11.77 6.94
C LYS A 219 -11.88 -10.92 5.71
N SER A 220 -10.89 -10.71 4.85
CA SER A 220 -11.00 -9.81 3.70
C SER A 220 -11.24 -10.54 2.38
N MET A 221 -10.66 -11.73 2.20
CA MET A 221 -10.81 -12.51 0.96
C MET A 221 -10.61 -14.02 1.22
N PRO A 222 -11.27 -14.88 0.42
CA PRO A 222 -11.12 -16.31 0.58
C PRO A 222 -9.80 -16.83 0.02
N PHE A 223 -9.20 -17.77 0.74
CA PHE A 223 -7.95 -18.44 0.35
C PHE A 223 -8.06 -19.96 0.48
N SER A 224 -7.30 -20.67 -0.36
CA SER A 224 -6.97 -22.07 -0.09
C SER A 224 -5.93 -22.16 1.02
N LYS A 225 -5.81 -23.33 1.67
CA LYS A 225 -4.79 -23.54 2.70
C LYS A 225 -3.38 -23.27 2.18
N SER A 226 -3.05 -23.84 1.01
CA SER A 226 -1.73 -23.68 0.41
C SER A 226 -1.50 -22.27 -0.14
N GLY A 227 -2.53 -21.68 -0.74
CA GLY A 227 -2.48 -20.30 -1.23
C GLY A 227 -2.25 -19.28 -0.10
N LEU A 228 -2.85 -19.48 1.08
CA LEU A 228 -2.60 -18.62 2.24
C LEU A 228 -1.16 -18.75 2.74
N VAL A 229 -0.60 -19.95 2.79
CA VAL A 229 0.82 -20.16 3.13
C VAL A 229 1.72 -19.46 2.11
N ASP A 230 1.46 -19.65 0.81
CA ASP A 230 2.24 -19.03 -0.26
C ASP A 230 2.17 -17.50 -0.21
N GLN A 231 1.01 -16.94 0.15
CA GLN A 231 0.82 -15.50 0.32
C GLN A 231 1.68 -14.95 1.46
N LEU A 232 1.69 -15.61 2.62
CA LEU A 232 2.54 -15.20 3.75
C LEU A 232 4.03 -15.32 3.41
N VAL A 233 4.44 -16.38 2.71
CA VAL A 233 5.83 -16.52 2.22
C VAL A 233 6.17 -15.41 1.22
N PHE A 234 5.23 -15.05 0.36
CA PHE A 234 5.41 -13.95 -0.59
C PHE A 234 5.64 -12.61 0.14
N GLU A 235 5.00 -12.41 1.29
CA GLU A 235 5.16 -11.25 2.18
C GLU A 235 6.39 -11.30 3.08
N GLY A 236 7.26 -12.30 2.91
CA GLY A 236 8.54 -12.37 3.61
C GLY A 236 8.49 -13.09 4.95
N TYR A 237 7.40 -13.80 5.27
CA TYR A 237 7.44 -14.72 6.40
C TYR A 237 8.30 -15.96 6.06
N PRO A 238 9.08 -16.49 7.03
CA PRO A 238 9.70 -17.79 6.88
C PRO A 238 8.66 -18.86 6.56
N ALA A 239 8.96 -19.78 5.63
CA ALA A 239 8.00 -20.80 5.21
C ALA A 239 7.50 -21.69 6.36
N GLU A 240 8.34 -21.92 7.36
CA GLU A 240 7.97 -22.66 8.57
C GLU A 240 6.96 -21.88 9.45
N ASP A 241 7.12 -20.57 9.57
CA ASP A 241 6.22 -19.71 10.36
C ASP A 241 4.89 -19.49 9.63
N ALA A 242 4.93 -19.33 8.30
CA ALA A 242 3.72 -19.28 7.46
C ALA A 242 2.91 -20.58 7.56
N SER A 243 3.59 -21.73 7.48
CA SER A 243 2.94 -23.04 7.64
C SER A 243 2.38 -23.21 9.05
N TYR A 244 3.17 -22.86 10.07
CA TYR A 244 2.74 -22.88 11.46
C TYR A 244 1.47 -22.03 11.65
N ALA A 245 1.45 -20.81 11.11
CA ALA A 245 0.33 -19.89 11.26
C ALA A 245 -0.98 -20.45 10.70
N VAL A 246 -0.93 -20.99 9.49
CA VAL A 246 -2.10 -21.59 8.85
C VAL A 246 -2.54 -22.90 9.55
N ASP A 247 -1.62 -23.58 10.24
CA ASP A 247 -1.94 -24.75 11.07
C ASP A 247 -2.53 -24.38 12.46
N GLN A 248 -2.30 -23.16 12.96
CA GLN A 248 -2.85 -22.70 14.24
C GLN A 248 -4.30 -22.20 14.13
N ILE A 249 -4.74 -21.78 12.95
CA ILE A 249 -6.09 -21.24 12.74
C ILE A 249 -7.10 -22.35 12.45
N GLU A 250 -8.29 -22.24 13.05
CA GLU A 250 -9.41 -23.13 12.79
C GLU A 250 -10.23 -22.58 11.61
N VAL A 251 -10.13 -23.22 10.45
CA VAL A 251 -10.75 -22.76 9.20
C VAL A 251 -11.51 -23.91 8.53
N ASP A 252 -12.74 -23.62 8.09
CA ASP A 252 -13.48 -24.50 7.18
C ASP A 252 -13.03 -24.21 5.74
N TRP A 253 -12.08 -25.01 5.25
CA TRP A 253 -11.52 -24.86 3.89
C TRP A 253 -12.55 -25.14 2.79
N LYS A 254 -13.61 -25.91 3.07
CA LYS A 254 -14.72 -26.12 2.13
C LYS A 254 -15.58 -24.85 2.03
N GLU A 255 -15.81 -24.16 3.15
CA GLU A 255 -16.47 -22.85 3.11
C GLU A 255 -15.61 -21.80 2.39
N GLN A 256 -14.29 -21.80 2.60
CA GLN A 256 -13.39 -20.90 1.85
C GLN A 256 -13.46 -21.15 0.33
N ALA A 257 -13.52 -22.41 -0.11
CA ALA A 257 -13.68 -22.75 -1.53
C ALA A 257 -15.01 -22.24 -2.10
N LYS A 258 -16.11 -22.39 -1.37
CA LYS A 258 -17.41 -21.84 -1.75
C LYS A 258 -17.37 -20.32 -1.89
N LEU A 259 -16.80 -19.63 -0.90
CA LEU A 259 -16.67 -18.16 -0.95
C LEU A 259 -15.84 -17.73 -2.16
N LYS A 260 -14.75 -18.46 -2.47
CA LYS A 260 -13.93 -18.16 -3.65
C LYS A 260 -14.66 -18.41 -4.97
N ALA A 261 -15.47 -19.48 -5.04
CA ALA A 261 -16.29 -19.76 -6.21
C ALA A 261 -17.33 -18.65 -6.46
N ILE A 262 -17.97 -18.14 -5.39
CA ILE A 262 -18.92 -17.02 -5.47
C ILE A 262 -18.21 -15.74 -5.92
N ASP A 263 -17.07 -15.39 -5.30
CA ASP A 263 -16.24 -14.22 -5.65
C ASP A 263 -15.90 -14.18 -7.15
N TYR A 264 -15.55 -15.35 -7.72
CA TYR A 264 -15.30 -15.47 -9.14
C TYR A 264 -16.55 -15.24 -10.00
N LEU A 265 -17.68 -15.86 -9.64
CA LEU A 265 -18.92 -15.77 -10.40
C LEU A 265 -19.55 -14.38 -10.35
N ASP A 266 -19.32 -13.63 -9.28
CA ASP A 266 -19.74 -12.23 -9.17
C ASP A 266 -18.96 -11.33 -10.12
N THR A 267 -17.73 -11.70 -10.48
CA THR A 267 -16.84 -10.89 -11.33
C THR A 267 -16.89 -11.31 -12.80
N MET A 268 -16.94 -12.60 -13.10
CA MET A 268 -16.95 -13.10 -14.48
C MET A 268 -17.61 -14.48 -14.62
N PRO A 269 -18.20 -14.80 -15.78
CA PRO A 269 -18.84 -16.09 -15.99
C PRO A 269 -17.81 -17.23 -16.10
N PHE A 270 -18.13 -18.37 -15.48
CA PHE A 270 -17.40 -19.63 -15.62
C PHE A 270 -18.34 -20.77 -15.95
N SER A 271 -17.84 -21.80 -16.65
CA SER A 271 -18.47 -23.12 -16.57
C SER A 271 -18.07 -23.84 -15.27
N ARG A 272 -18.86 -24.83 -14.85
CA ARG A 272 -18.58 -25.66 -13.66
C ARG A 272 -17.17 -26.27 -13.68
N VAL A 273 -16.72 -26.76 -14.83
CA VAL A 273 -15.41 -27.41 -14.95
C VAL A 273 -14.28 -26.38 -14.85
N GLU A 274 -14.40 -25.25 -15.55
CA GLU A 274 -13.37 -24.20 -15.52
C GLU A 274 -13.20 -23.60 -14.12
N LEU A 275 -14.31 -23.42 -13.39
CA LEU A 275 -14.23 -22.89 -12.02
C LEU A 275 -13.56 -23.89 -11.07
N ILE A 276 -13.88 -25.18 -11.16
CA ILE A 276 -13.19 -26.21 -10.37
C ILE A 276 -11.69 -26.20 -10.68
N ASP A 277 -11.31 -26.17 -11.97
CA ASP A 277 -9.91 -26.14 -12.39
C ASP A 277 -9.19 -24.89 -11.88
N GLN A 278 -9.86 -23.73 -11.87
CA GLN A 278 -9.31 -22.48 -11.34
C GLN A 278 -9.06 -22.56 -9.83
N LEU A 279 -10.02 -23.08 -9.04
CA LEU A 279 -9.84 -23.26 -7.61
C LEU A 279 -8.72 -24.28 -7.30
N VAL A 280 -8.61 -25.36 -8.08
CA VAL A 280 -7.50 -26.31 -7.94
C VAL A 280 -6.15 -25.66 -8.26
N PHE A 281 -6.09 -24.80 -9.29
CA PHE A 281 -4.90 -24.02 -9.62
C PHE A 281 -4.49 -23.09 -8.47
N GLU A 282 -5.46 -22.51 -7.77
CA GLU A 282 -5.24 -21.68 -6.56
C GLU A 282 -4.97 -22.48 -5.29
N GLY A 283 -4.81 -23.80 -5.40
CA GLY A 283 -4.31 -24.64 -4.32
C GLY A 283 -5.38 -25.23 -3.41
N PHE A 284 -6.67 -25.13 -3.77
CA PHE A 284 -7.70 -25.97 -3.16
C PHE A 284 -7.53 -27.42 -3.59
N SER A 285 -7.85 -28.36 -2.70
CA SER A 285 -7.98 -29.76 -3.12
C SER A 285 -9.15 -29.92 -4.09
N VAL A 286 -9.10 -30.97 -4.92
CA VAL A 286 -10.21 -31.30 -5.84
C VAL A 286 -11.53 -31.44 -5.09
N GLU A 287 -11.52 -31.99 -3.87
CA GLU A 287 -12.73 -32.16 -3.07
C GLU A 287 -13.28 -30.81 -2.56
N GLU A 288 -12.42 -29.90 -2.09
CA GLU A 288 -12.83 -28.55 -1.67
C GLU A 288 -13.34 -27.72 -2.85
N ALA A 289 -12.61 -27.72 -3.97
CA ALA A 289 -13.01 -27.01 -5.18
C ALA A 289 -14.35 -27.51 -5.72
N THR A 290 -14.52 -28.84 -5.82
CA THR A 290 -15.79 -29.43 -6.26
C THR A 290 -16.92 -29.07 -5.30
N TYR A 291 -16.69 -29.20 -3.99
CA TYR A 291 -17.68 -28.83 -2.98
C TYR A 291 -18.08 -27.35 -3.12
N GLY A 292 -17.10 -26.44 -3.20
CA GLY A 292 -17.35 -25.01 -3.27
C GLY A 292 -18.19 -24.62 -4.48
N VAL A 293 -17.87 -25.19 -5.65
CA VAL A 293 -18.63 -24.96 -6.89
C VAL A 293 -20.03 -25.57 -6.81
N ASP A 294 -20.19 -26.74 -6.18
CA ASP A 294 -21.51 -27.37 -5.97
C ASP A 294 -22.42 -26.58 -5.01
N GLN A 295 -21.89 -25.58 -4.30
CA GLN A 295 -22.68 -24.65 -3.47
C GLN A 295 -23.11 -23.37 -4.23
N THR A 296 -22.87 -23.31 -5.55
CA THR A 296 -23.28 -22.20 -6.43
C THR A 296 -24.43 -22.63 -7.35
N ASP A 297 -24.91 -21.72 -8.22
CA ASP A 297 -26.01 -22.00 -9.17
C ASP A 297 -25.56 -22.71 -10.47
N LEU A 298 -24.32 -23.22 -10.53
CA LEU A 298 -23.72 -23.90 -11.70
C LEU A 298 -24.10 -25.38 -11.85
#